data_AF-A0A7J4PIC5-F1
#
_entry.id   AF-A0A7J4PIC5-F1
#
_cell.length_a   1.000
_cell.length_b   1.000
_cell.length_c   1.000
_cell.angle_alpha   90.00
_cell.angle_beta   90.00
_cell.angle_gamma   90.00
#
_symmetry.space_group_name_H-M   'P 1'
#
loop_
_entity.id
_entity.type
_entity.pdbx_description
1 polymer ?
#
loop_
_entity_poly.entity_id
_entity_poly.type
_entity_poly.pdbx_seq_one_letter_code
_entity_poly.pdbx_strand_id
1 'polypeptide(L)'
;GVNYLEVDLNWGDTSDSLTLSISTPSGSNLGTYHDNSDGTVNGRIHLSIDPAQGYVEQGTWKFKVYGESVSGTEEYTFNVYQH
;
A
#
# COMPACT_ATOMS: atom_id res chain seq x y z
N GLY A 1 17.46 1.14 13.25
CA GLY A 1 15.99 1.25 13.17
C GLY A 1 15.59 1.09 11.73
N VAL A 2 14.31 0.98 11.44
CA VAL A 2 13.81 0.98 10.05
C VAL A 2 13.72 2.43 9.57
N ASN A 3 14.34 2.72 8.43
CA ASN A 3 14.41 4.01 7.78
C ASN A 3 13.12 4.32 7.02
N TYR A 4 12.63 3.36 6.22
CA TYR A 4 11.38 3.46 5.48
C TYR A 4 10.75 2.07 5.26
N LEU A 5 9.48 2.06 4.89
CA LEU A 5 8.78 0.84 4.46
C LEU A 5 8.55 0.89 2.96
N GLU A 6 8.91 -0.17 2.25
CA GLU A 6 8.49 -0.39 0.87
C GLU A 6 7.24 -1.27 0.88
N VAL A 7 6.21 -0.87 0.15
CA VAL A 7 4.91 -1.55 0.10
C VAL A 7 4.57 -1.84 -1.34
N ASP A 8 4.21 -3.09 -1.62
CA ASP A 8 3.92 -3.58 -2.95
C ASP A 8 2.62 -4.40 -2.94
N LEU A 9 1.55 -3.82 -3.48
CA LEU A 9 0.29 -4.50 -3.75
C LEU A 9 0.17 -4.71 -5.26
N ASN A 10 0.08 -5.96 -5.72
CA ASN A 10 0.06 -6.29 -7.14
C ASN A 10 -1.06 -7.31 -7.44
N TRP A 11 -1.98 -6.93 -8.33
CA TRP A 11 -3.04 -7.79 -8.88
C TRP A 11 -2.90 -8.03 -10.39
N GLY A 12 -1.94 -7.38 -11.05
CA GLY A 12 -1.37 -7.85 -12.32
C GLY A 12 -2.07 -7.38 -13.60
N ASP A 13 -3.28 -6.84 -13.51
CA ASP A 13 -3.96 -6.19 -14.65
C ASP A 13 -4.85 -5.01 -14.22
N THR A 14 -5.40 -4.30 -15.20
CA THR A 14 -6.21 -3.10 -14.98
C THR A 14 -7.71 -3.35 -15.24
N SER A 15 -8.14 -4.61 -15.29
CA SER A 15 -9.55 -4.96 -15.52
C SER A 15 -10.39 -4.77 -14.26
N ASP A 16 -9.78 -5.02 -13.10
CA ASP A 16 -10.28 -4.71 -11.77
C ASP A 16 -9.42 -3.62 -11.09
N SER A 17 -9.95 -3.01 -10.03
CA SER A 17 -9.30 -1.97 -9.23
C SER A 17 -9.28 -2.35 -7.75
N LEU A 18 -8.07 -2.38 -7.18
CA LEU A 18 -7.83 -2.49 -5.76
C LEU A 18 -7.32 -1.17 -5.19
N THR A 19 -7.59 -0.95 -3.90
CA THR A 19 -7.09 0.19 -3.13
C THR A 19 -6.33 -0.29 -1.91
N LEU A 20 -5.37 0.53 -1.47
CA LEU A 20 -4.56 0.27 -0.28
C LEU A 20 -4.70 1.45 0.69
N SER A 21 -5.31 1.24 1.86
CA SER A 21 -5.28 2.22 2.95
C SER A 21 -4.23 1.87 3.99
N ILE A 22 -3.46 2.86 4.45
CA ILE A 22 -2.33 2.65 5.37
C ILE A 22 -2.53 3.47 6.65
N SER A 23 -2.36 2.85 7.82
CA SER A 23 -2.40 3.54 9.11
C SER A 23 -1.17 3.24 9.96
N THR A 24 -0.63 4.27 10.60
CA THR A 24 0.51 4.21 11.51
C THR A 24 0.14 3.52 12.83
N PRO A 25 1.12 3.05 13.62
CA PRO A 25 0.90 2.48 14.95
C PRO A 25 0.15 3.42 15.91
N SER A 26 0.43 4.72 15.84
CA SER A 26 -0.25 5.78 16.58
C SER A 26 -1.70 6.02 16.14
N GLY A 27 -2.14 5.41 15.05
CA GLY A 27 -3.50 5.49 14.53
C GLY A 27 -3.73 6.60 13.50
N SER A 28 -2.68 7.30 13.07
CA SER A 28 -2.78 8.26 11.95
C SER A 28 -3.00 7.51 10.64
N ASN A 29 -3.95 7.95 9.84
CA ASN A 29 -4.16 7.44 8.48
C ASN A 29 -3.26 8.21 7.51
N LEU A 30 -2.41 7.50 6.77
CA LEU A 30 -1.54 8.10 5.75
C LEU A 30 -2.27 8.37 4.44
N GLY A 31 -3.37 7.67 4.19
CA GLY A 31 -4.19 7.83 3.00
C GLY A 31 -4.69 6.51 2.45
N THR A 32 -5.48 6.63 1.39
CA THR A 32 -5.87 5.54 0.50
C THR A 32 -5.18 5.75 -0.85
N TYR A 33 -4.46 4.73 -1.30
CA TYR A 33 -3.73 4.71 -2.55
C TYR A 33 -4.50 3.87 -3.57
N HIS A 34 -4.40 4.29 -4.82
CA HIS A 34 -4.96 3.67 -6.03
C HIS A 34 -3.82 3.32 -6.99
N ASP A 35 -4.08 2.50 -8.02
CA ASP A 35 -3.10 2.08 -9.05
C ASP A 35 -2.20 3.24 -9.51
N ASN A 36 -2.81 4.38 -9.89
CA ASN A 36 -2.09 5.58 -10.35
C ASN A 36 -1.22 6.31 -9.30
N SER A 37 -1.22 5.88 -8.04
CA SER A 37 -0.53 6.59 -6.95
C SER A 37 0.99 6.49 -7.05
N ASP A 38 1.51 5.47 -7.73
CA ASP A 38 2.94 5.33 -8.04
C ASP A 38 3.33 5.96 -9.39
N GLY A 39 2.38 6.65 -10.03
CA GLY A 39 2.56 7.31 -11.32
C GLY A 39 2.27 6.42 -12.54
N THR A 40 1.89 5.16 -12.33
CA THR A 40 1.54 4.21 -13.41
C THR A 40 0.17 3.56 -13.18
N VAL A 41 -0.48 3.10 -14.24
CA VAL A 41 -1.73 2.31 -14.13
C VAL A 41 -1.44 0.96 -14.75
N ASN A 42 -1.19 -0.04 -13.93
CA ASN A 42 -0.67 -1.33 -14.36
C ASN A 42 -1.12 -2.50 -13.47
N GLY A 43 -2.12 -2.30 -12.62
CA GLY A 43 -2.57 -3.33 -11.68
C GLY A 43 -1.65 -3.48 -10.47
N ARG A 44 -0.95 -2.41 -10.07
CA ARG A 44 0.01 -2.45 -8.97
C ARG A 44 0.09 -1.10 -8.27
N ILE A 45 0.21 -1.14 -6.95
CA ILE A 45 0.56 0.01 -6.12
C ILE A 45 1.91 -0.31 -5.48
N HIS A 46 2.97 0.34 -5.96
CA HIS A 46 4.30 0.22 -5.38
C HIS A 46 4.80 1.57 -4.85
N LEU A 47 4.89 1.70 -3.53
CA LEU A 47 5.27 2.95 -2.86
C LEU A 47 6.27 2.75 -1.72
N SER A 48 7.04 3.80 -1.44
CA SER A 48 7.88 3.92 -0.24
C SER A 48 7.24 4.89 0.75
N ILE A 49 7.17 4.49 2.02
CA ILE A 49 6.70 5.32 3.13
C ILE A 49 7.94 5.89 3.83
N ASP A 50 8.32 7.09 3.39
CA ASP A 50 9.43 7.85 3.97
C ASP A 50 8.92 8.74 5.13
N PRO A 51 9.23 8.40 6.39
CA PRO A 51 8.73 9.14 7.54
C PRO A 51 9.45 10.48 7.68
N ALA A 52 8.70 11.58 7.72
CA ALA A 52 9.25 12.93 7.86
C ALA A 52 10.12 13.14 9.12
N GLN A 53 9.85 12.39 10.19
CA GLN A 53 10.62 12.42 11.44
C GLN A 53 11.95 11.64 11.37
N GLY A 54 12.27 11.01 10.23
CA GLY A 54 13.53 10.30 9.98
C GLY A 54 13.57 8.86 10.50
N TYR A 55 12.47 8.32 11.03
CA TYR A 55 12.36 6.93 11.43
C TYR A 55 10.94 6.38 11.27
N VAL A 56 10.82 5.10 10.91
CA VAL A 56 9.53 4.40 10.86
C VAL A 56 9.05 4.18 12.29
N GLU A 57 7.81 4.60 12.56
CA GLU A 57 7.19 4.42 13.86
C GLU A 57 7.17 2.94 14.27
N GLN A 58 7.64 2.64 15.47
CA GLN A 58 7.64 1.28 16.00
C GLN A 58 6.24 0.89 16.46
N GLY A 59 5.82 -0.33 16.11
CA GLY A 59 4.54 -0.90 16.52
C GLY A 59 3.80 -1.53 15.34
N THR A 60 2.51 -1.75 15.54
CA THR A 60 1.69 -2.45 14.54
C THR A 60 1.14 -1.47 13.51
N TRP A 61 1.68 -1.55 12.30
CA TRP A 61 1.13 -0.90 11.12
C TRP A 61 -0.10 -1.66 10.60
N LYS A 62 -1.06 -0.93 10.03
CA LYS A 62 -2.27 -1.52 9.42
C LYS A 62 -2.29 -1.20 7.93
N PHE A 63 -2.43 -2.24 7.12
CA PHE A 63 -2.58 -2.18 5.69
C PHE A 63 -3.92 -2.82 5.32
N LYS A 64 -4.78 -2.07 4.65
CA LYS A 64 -6.10 -2.54 4.25
C LYS A 64 -6.19 -2.55 2.73
N VAL A 65 -6.28 -3.75 2.16
CA VAL A 65 -6.61 -3.95 0.75
C VAL A 65 -8.13 -3.99 0.60
N TYR A 66 -8.66 -3.25 -0.37
CA TYR A 66 -10.09 -3.23 -0.66
C TYR A 66 -10.36 -3.22 -2.17
N GLY A 67 -11.25 -4.10 -2.62
CA GLY A 67 -11.71 -4.12 -4.02
C GLY A 67 -12.64 -2.95 -4.29
N GLU A 68 -12.13 -1.93 -4.98
CA GLU A 68 -12.89 -0.74 -5.35
C GLU A 68 -13.85 -1.01 -6.50
N SER A 69 -13.40 -1.76 -7.50
CA SER A 69 -14.22 -2.26 -8.60
C SER A 69 -13.70 -3.62 -9.01
N VAL A 70 -14.41 -4.69 -8.65
CA VAL A 70 -13.99 -6.07 -8.91
C VAL A 70 -15.14 -6.84 -9.54
N SER A 71 -14.91 -7.41 -10.71
CA SER A 71 -15.85 -8.30 -11.39
C SER A 71 -15.54 -9.76 -11.03
N GLY A 72 -16.20 -10.26 -9.98
CA GLY A 72 -16.03 -11.63 -9.51
C GLY A 72 -15.02 -11.72 -8.37
N THR A 73 -13.86 -12.31 -8.61
CA THR A 73 -12.80 -12.48 -7.60
C THR A 73 -11.48 -12.06 -8.20
N GLU A 74 -10.79 -11.16 -7.51
CA GLU A 74 -9.45 -10.70 -7.87
C GLU A 74 -8.43 -11.28 -6.89
N GLU A 75 -7.36 -11.85 -7.44
CA GLU A 75 -6.23 -12.34 -6.67
C GLU A 75 -5.17 -11.26 -6.57
N TYR A 76 -4.44 -11.22 -5.46
CA TYR A 76 -3.36 -10.25 -5.31
C TYR A 76 -2.23 -10.80 -4.48
N THR A 77 -1.06 -10.20 -4.66
CA THR A 77 0.09 -10.35 -3.78
C THR A 77 0.31 -9.05 -3.03
N PHE A 78 0.65 -9.16 -1.74
CA PHE A 78 0.93 -8.02 -0.88
C PHE A 78 2.20 -8.26 -0.10
N ASN A 79 3.20 -7.39 -0.28
CA ASN A 79 4.50 -7.47 0.38
C ASN A 79 4.83 -6.15 1.07
N VAL A 80 5.54 -6.26 2.20
CA VAL A 80 6.10 -5.12 2.92
C VAL A 80 7.55 -5.43 3.25
N TYR A 81 8.45 -4.54 2.84
CA TYR A 81 9.88 -4.63 3.12
C TYR A 81 10.31 -3.51 4.07
N GLN A 82 11.22 -3.84 4.98
CA GLN A 82 11.81 -2.92 5.95
C GLN A 82 13.25 -2.63 5.55
N HIS A 83 13.58 -1.35 5.39
CA HIS A 83 14.91 -0.87 5.00
C HIS A 83 15.51 0.08 6.02
#